data_AF-A0A4S8WAX9-F1
#
_entry.id   AF-A0A4S8WAX9-F1
#
_cell.length_a   1.000
_cell.length_b   1.000
_cell.length_c   1.000
_cell.angle_alpha   90.00
_cell.angle_beta   90.00
_cell.angle_gamma   90.00
#
_symmetry.space_group_name_H-M   'P 1'
#
loop_
_entity.id
_entity.type
_entity.pdbx_description
1 polymer ?
#
loop_
_entity_poly.entity_id
_entity_poly.type
_entity_poly.pdbx_seq_one_letter_code
_entity_poly.pdbx_strand_id
1 'polypeptide(L)'
;MAWAHYADYWVVLLFYGGFLLAELDIRRSALAASKTFSNTLSSPKPSILWSVFYTLVFIGGLYLGGQPEQRWEHAPGWMTLWSLIPSYIHDRHRYWTGWGALLLVWSTSNSPMLQRIFNNRFTQYLGKISFSLYLVHGFMIHTLYYSLLPVVWNIFGSETHLQKEVSFGVALGIVSVFLVWVSDVFMRLVDMPSVKFARWLEGKCMAKAKSTKEEPAWRESSAMV
;
A
#
# COMPACT_ATOMS: atom_id res chain seq x y z
N MET A 1 2.78 -18.93 -3.56
CA MET A 1 2.81 -18.04 -4.73
C MET A 1 2.16 -18.69 -5.94
N ALA A 2 2.77 -19.69 -6.59
CA ALA A 2 2.19 -20.34 -7.78
C ALA A 2 0.78 -20.92 -7.54
N TRP A 3 0.56 -21.61 -6.42
CA TRP A 3 -0.77 -22.10 -6.05
C TRP A 3 -1.78 -20.96 -5.84
N ALA A 4 -1.39 -19.88 -5.14
CA ALA A 4 -2.27 -18.74 -4.89
C ALA A 4 -2.63 -17.99 -6.18
N HIS A 5 -1.71 -17.93 -7.14
CA HIS A 5 -1.96 -17.40 -8.48
C HIS A 5 -2.93 -18.28 -9.26
N TYR A 6 -2.72 -19.60 -9.25
CA TYR A 6 -3.60 -20.56 -9.92
C TYR A 6 -5.02 -20.59 -9.33
N ALA A 7 -5.14 -20.45 -8.01
CA ALA A 7 -6.41 -20.43 -7.28
C ALA A 7 -7.10 -19.06 -7.28
N ASP A 8 -6.59 -18.07 -8.03
CA ASP A 8 -7.10 -16.69 -8.10
C ASP A 8 -7.19 -15.97 -6.75
N TYR A 9 -6.34 -16.35 -5.78
CA TYR A 9 -6.24 -15.68 -4.48
C TYR A 9 -5.24 -14.52 -4.56
N TRP A 10 -5.64 -13.45 -5.24
CA TRP A 10 -4.82 -12.26 -5.45
C TRP A 10 -4.33 -11.61 -4.13
N VAL A 11 -5.14 -11.62 -3.06
CA VAL A 11 -4.74 -11.11 -1.73
C VAL A 11 -3.54 -11.88 -1.18
N VAL A 12 -3.61 -13.22 -1.26
CA VAL A 12 -2.59 -14.13 -0.75
C VAL A 12 -1.33 -14.02 -1.60
N LEU A 13 -1.48 -13.86 -2.92
CA LEU A 13 -0.37 -13.60 -3.84
C LEU A 13 0.38 -12.32 -3.46
N LEU A 14 -0.33 -11.22 -3.24
CA LEU A 14 0.26 -9.93 -2.84
C LEU A 14 0.92 -10.00 -1.48
N PHE A 15 0.29 -10.68 -0.51
CA PHE A 15 0.84 -10.87 0.82
C PHE A 15 2.19 -11.60 0.78
N TYR A 16 2.24 -12.77 0.13
CA TYR A 16 3.49 -13.51 -0.02
C TYR A 16 4.51 -12.76 -0.89
N GLY A 17 4.06 -11.96 -1.87
CA GLY A 17 4.91 -11.10 -2.67
C GLY A 17 5.63 -10.06 -1.84
N GLY A 18 4.88 -9.31 -1.04
CA GLY A 18 5.45 -8.36 -0.09
C GLY A 18 6.41 -9.03 0.89
N PHE A 19 6.04 -10.20 1.43
CA PHE A 19 6.91 -10.97 2.31
C PHE A 19 8.25 -11.33 1.65
N LEU A 20 8.22 -11.88 0.44
CA LEU A 20 9.46 -12.24 -0.29
C LEU A 20 10.31 -11.02 -0.61
N LEU A 21 9.68 -9.90 -1.02
CA LEU A 21 10.40 -8.66 -1.29
C LEU A 21 11.09 -8.11 -0.05
N ALA A 22 10.42 -8.15 1.11
CA ALA A 22 10.98 -7.72 2.38
C ALA A 22 12.17 -8.60 2.82
N GLU A 23 12.03 -9.93 2.72
CA GLU A 23 13.12 -10.87 3.03
C GLU A 23 14.35 -10.62 2.13
N LEU A 24 14.12 -10.41 0.82
CA LEU A 24 15.19 -10.09 -0.12
C LEU A 24 15.86 -8.75 0.19
N ASP A 25 15.12 -7.76 0.67
CA ASP A 25 15.64 -6.45 1.06
C ASP A 25 16.54 -6.58 2.30
N ILE A 26 16.07 -7.27 3.34
CA ILE A 26 16.84 -7.55 4.56
C ILE A 26 18.16 -8.26 4.22
N ARG A 27 18.12 -9.30 3.38
CA ARG A 27 19.33 -10.01 2.94
C ARG A 27 20.28 -9.11 2.17
N ARG A 28 19.78 -8.26 1.27
CA ARG A 28 20.59 -7.28 0.53
C ARG A 28 21.27 -6.30 1.47
N SER A 29 20.55 -5.76 2.46
CA SER A 29 21.10 -4.86 3.47
C SER A 29 22.16 -5.53 4.35
N ALA A 30 21.93 -6.78 4.78
CA ALA A 30 22.90 -7.55 5.56
C ALA A 30 24.20 -7.82 4.78
N LEU A 31 24.09 -8.18 3.49
CA LEU A 31 25.24 -8.38 2.60
C LEU A 31 25.99 -7.07 2.31
N ALA A 32 25.28 -5.94 2.20
CA ALA A 32 25.92 -4.64 2.04
C ALA A 32 26.72 -4.26 3.31
N ALA A 33 26.13 -4.46 4.50
CA ALA A 33 26.79 -4.18 5.78
C ALA A 33 28.04 -5.03 5.99
N SER A 34 28.01 -6.33 5.66
CA SER A 34 29.18 -7.20 5.77
C SER A 34 30.31 -6.82 4.81
N LYS A 35 29.98 -6.41 3.56
CA LYS A 35 30.97 -5.89 2.60
C LYS A 35 31.59 -4.58 3.05
N THR A 36 30.80 -3.66 3.62
CA THR A 36 31.32 -2.40 4.17
C THR A 36 32.26 -2.64 5.35
N PHE A 37 32.01 -3.63 6.19
CA PHE A 37 32.91 -4.00 7.29
C PHE A 37 34.24 -4.59 6.79
N SER A 38 34.20 -5.36 5.69
CA SER A 38 35.41 -5.97 5.10
C SER A 38 36.25 -5.01 4.25
N ASN A 39 35.64 -3.98 3.65
CA ASN A 39 36.31 -3.06 2.74
C ASN A 39 36.26 -1.64 3.31
N THR A 40 37.33 -1.19 3.97
CA THR A 40 37.53 0.19 4.44
C THR A 40 37.78 1.21 3.31
N LEU A 41 37.56 0.87 2.03
CA LEU A 41 37.84 1.75 0.91
C LEU A 41 36.77 1.68 -0.20
N SER A 42 36.20 2.84 -0.49
CA SER A 42 35.29 3.20 -1.60
C SER A 42 33.86 2.61 -1.58
N SER A 43 32.87 3.49 -1.35
CA SER A 43 31.47 3.20 -1.62
C SER A 43 31.26 2.91 -3.12
N PRO A 44 30.63 1.78 -3.49
CA PRO A 44 30.32 1.50 -4.88
C PRO A 44 29.35 2.57 -5.41
N LYS A 45 29.73 3.22 -6.53
CA LYS A 45 28.86 4.19 -7.19
C LYS A 45 27.59 3.48 -7.69
N PRO A 46 26.39 4.06 -7.51
CA PRO A 46 25.18 3.48 -8.05
C PRO A 46 25.29 3.42 -9.58
N SER A 47 25.08 2.23 -10.15
CA SER A 47 25.10 2.05 -11.60
C SER A 47 23.88 2.74 -12.22
N ILE A 48 24.15 3.63 -13.18
CA ILE A 48 23.11 4.36 -13.91
C ILE A 48 22.18 3.41 -14.68
N LEU A 49 22.71 2.30 -15.20
CA LEU A 49 21.93 1.28 -15.91
C LEU A 49 20.85 0.68 -15.02
N TRP A 50 21.20 0.33 -13.77
CA TRP A 50 20.26 -0.19 -12.79
C TRP A 50 19.23 0.86 -12.37
N SER A 51 19.65 2.12 -12.25
CA SER A 51 18.74 3.23 -11.93
C SER A 51 17.70 3.44 -13.04
N VAL A 52 18.11 3.39 -14.31
CA VAL A 52 17.22 3.48 -15.47
C VAL A 52 16.29 2.27 -15.51
N PHE A 53 16.82 1.06 -15.33
CA PHE A 53 16.04 -0.17 -15.29
C PHE A 53 14.91 -0.10 -14.23
N TYR A 54 15.23 0.23 -12.98
CA TYR A 54 14.21 0.33 -11.93
C TYR A 54 13.21 1.45 -12.19
N THR A 55 13.62 2.55 -12.82
CA THR A 55 12.70 3.62 -13.23
C THR A 55 11.72 3.12 -14.31
N LEU A 56 12.19 2.36 -15.30
CA LEU A 56 11.33 1.76 -16.31
C LEU A 56 10.37 0.73 -15.70
N VAL A 57 10.85 -0.10 -14.77
CA VAL A 57 10.00 -1.05 -14.02
C VAL A 57 8.94 -0.30 -13.20
N PHE A 58 9.30 0.82 -12.58
CA PHE A 58 8.36 1.67 -11.84
C PHE A 58 7.28 2.24 -12.76
N ILE A 59 7.65 2.78 -13.93
CA ILE A 59 6.70 3.30 -14.92
C ILE A 59 5.78 2.18 -15.43
N GLY A 60 6.34 1.00 -15.73
CA GLY A 60 5.56 -0.17 -16.12
C GLY A 60 4.60 -0.62 -15.03
N GLY A 61 5.05 -0.65 -13.77
CA GLY A 61 4.20 -0.95 -12.61
C GLY A 61 3.07 0.06 -12.42
N LEU A 62 3.35 1.36 -12.64
CA LEU A 62 2.35 2.42 -12.58
C LEU A 62 1.31 2.28 -13.68
N TYR A 63 1.76 1.96 -14.91
CA TYR A 63 0.87 1.70 -16.03
C TYR A 63 -0.03 0.50 -15.75
N LEU A 64 0.51 -0.64 -15.30
CA LEU A 64 -0.29 -1.82 -14.94
C LEU A 64 -1.23 -1.59 -13.74
N GLY A 65 -0.82 -0.73 -12.80
CA GLY A 65 -1.64 -0.29 -11.68
C GLY A 65 -2.85 0.56 -12.10
N GLY A 66 -2.76 1.23 -13.26
CA GLY A 66 -3.83 2.04 -13.85
C GLY A 66 -4.83 1.23 -14.68
N GLN A 67 -5.07 -0.05 -14.36
CA GLN A 67 -5.98 -0.91 -15.11
C GLN A 67 -7.39 -0.30 -15.17
N PRO A 68 -7.95 -0.06 -16.38
CA PRO A 68 -9.31 0.42 -16.51
C PRO A 68 -10.30 -0.68 -16.10
N GLU A 69 -11.23 -0.35 -15.21
CA GLU A 69 -12.31 -1.27 -14.82
C GLU A 69 -13.33 -1.45 -15.96
N GLN A 70 -13.59 -0.38 -16.71
CA GLN A 70 -14.55 -0.37 -17.82
C GLN A 70 -13.89 0.13 -19.09
N ARG A 71 -14.41 -0.27 -20.25
CA ARG A 71 -13.99 0.22 -21.57
C ARG A 71 -12.50 0.04 -21.85
N TRP A 72 -11.93 -1.07 -21.38
CA TRP A 72 -10.52 -1.43 -21.60
C TRP A 72 -10.14 -1.50 -23.10
N GLU A 73 -11.12 -1.73 -23.98
CA GLU A 73 -10.98 -1.72 -25.44
C GLU A 73 -10.53 -0.37 -26.02
N HIS A 74 -10.94 0.73 -25.38
CA HIS A 74 -10.59 2.09 -25.83
C HIS A 74 -9.29 2.60 -25.21
N ALA A 75 -8.72 1.87 -24.25
CA ALA A 75 -7.48 2.26 -23.59
C ALA A 75 -6.28 1.64 -24.33
N PRO A 76 -5.28 2.46 -24.72
CA PRO A 76 -4.16 1.99 -25.54
C PRO A 76 -3.37 0.91 -24.80
N GLY A 77 -3.12 -0.23 -25.44
CA GLY A 77 -2.39 -1.38 -24.89
C GLY A 77 -3.19 -2.30 -23.96
N TRP A 78 -4.37 -1.88 -23.50
CA TRP A 78 -5.15 -2.68 -22.55
C TRP A 78 -5.90 -3.84 -23.19
N MET A 79 -6.25 -3.74 -24.48
CA MET A 79 -6.85 -4.85 -25.22
C MET A 79 -5.94 -6.08 -25.30
N THR A 80 -4.63 -5.88 -25.49
CA THR A 80 -3.65 -6.98 -25.50
C THR A 80 -3.33 -7.48 -24.10
N LEU A 81 -3.19 -6.59 -23.12
CA LEU A 81 -2.99 -7.00 -21.73
C LEU A 81 -4.18 -7.79 -21.18
N TRP A 82 -5.40 -7.38 -21.51
CA TRP A 82 -6.60 -8.07 -21.09
C TRP A 82 -6.72 -9.48 -21.69
N SER A 83 -6.31 -9.67 -22.95
CA SER A 83 -6.31 -11.00 -23.59
C SER A 83 -5.23 -11.94 -23.07
N LEU A 84 -4.16 -11.40 -22.48
CA LEU A 84 -3.09 -12.17 -21.83
C LEU A 84 -3.46 -12.69 -20.43
N ILE A 85 -4.60 -12.27 -19.87
CA ILE A 85 -5.05 -12.76 -18.57
C ILE A 85 -5.50 -14.22 -18.71
N PRO A 86 -4.94 -15.16 -17.92
CA PRO A 86 -5.33 -16.56 -18.00
C PRO A 86 -6.83 -16.78 -17.74
N SER A 87 -7.43 -17.75 -18.44
CA SER A 87 -8.87 -18.01 -18.37
C SER A 87 -9.38 -18.47 -17.00
N TYR A 88 -8.51 -19.02 -16.15
CA TYR A 88 -8.83 -19.47 -14.79
C TYR A 88 -8.90 -18.32 -13.77
N ILE A 89 -8.51 -17.10 -14.14
CA ILE A 89 -8.64 -15.91 -13.30
C ILE A 89 -10.05 -15.34 -13.46
N HIS A 90 -10.80 -15.34 -12.37
CA HIS A 90 -12.16 -14.79 -12.29
C HIS A 90 -12.11 -13.27 -12.09
N ASP A 91 -11.28 -12.78 -11.16
CA ASP A 91 -11.14 -11.35 -10.85
C ASP A 91 -10.14 -10.64 -11.78
N ARG A 92 -10.45 -10.59 -13.08
CA ARG A 92 -9.56 -10.06 -14.13
C ARG A 92 -9.13 -8.60 -13.90
N HIS A 93 -9.97 -7.79 -13.28
CA HIS A 93 -9.67 -6.38 -12.95
C HIS A 93 -8.54 -6.21 -11.92
N ARG A 94 -8.27 -7.26 -11.13
CA ARG A 94 -7.24 -7.24 -10.08
C ARG A 94 -5.92 -7.86 -10.51
N TYR A 95 -5.90 -8.50 -11.67
CA TYR A 95 -4.76 -9.27 -12.13
C TYR A 95 -3.54 -8.38 -12.38
N TRP A 96 -3.65 -7.40 -13.29
CA TRP A 96 -2.53 -6.54 -13.63
C TRP A 96 -2.23 -5.52 -12.55
N THR A 97 -3.25 -5.03 -11.84
CA THR A 97 -3.05 -4.14 -10.68
C THR A 97 -2.25 -4.82 -9.57
N GLY A 98 -2.48 -6.11 -9.33
CA GLY A 98 -1.69 -6.91 -8.38
C GLY A 98 -0.22 -7.02 -8.79
N TRP A 99 0.06 -7.37 -10.04
CA TRP A 99 1.43 -7.41 -10.56
C TRP A 99 2.09 -6.03 -10.56
N GLY A 100 1.35 -4.99 -10.94
CA GLY A 100 1.80 -3.60 -10.89
C GLY A 100 2.23 -3.18 -9.48
N ALA A 101 1.44 -3.53 -8.46
CA ALA A 101 1.79 -3.27 -7.06
C ALA A 101 3.11 -3.93 -6.65
N LEU A 102 3.35 -5.19 -7.03
CA LEU A 102 4.61 -5.88 -6.74
C LEU A 102 5.81 -5.22 -7.43
N LEU A 103 5.65 -4.82 -8.69
CA LEU A 103 6.70 -4.11 -9.46
C LEU A 103 7.00 -2.73 -8.87
N LEU A 104 5.97 -2.00 -8.43
CA LEU A 104 6.13 -0.70 -7.76
C LEU A 104 6.91 -0.83 -6.45
N VAL A 105 6.54 -1.79 -5.60
CA VAL A 105 7.26 -2.04 -4.33
C VAL A 105 8.70 -2.48 -4.60
N TRP A 106 8.91 -3.37 -5.56
CA TRP A 106 10.26 -3.85 -5.88
C TRP A 106 11.16 -2.75 -6.45
N SER A 107 10.69 -1.98 -7.42
CA SER A 107 11.45 -0.87 -8.01
C SER A 107 11.78 0.24 -7.00
N THR A 108 10.82 0.60 -6.15
CA THR A 108 11.04 1.60 -5.09
C THR A 108 11.98 1.10 -3.99
N SER A 109 11.96 -0.18 -3.62
CA SER A 109 12.94 -0.77 -2.69
C SER A 109 14.37 -0.79 -3.24
N ASN A 110 14.57 -0.84 -4.56
CA ASN A 110 15.91 -0.98 -5.15
C ASN A 110 16.53 0.32 -5.69
N SER A 111 15.74 1.37 -5.92
CA SER A 111 16.23 2.62 -6.52
C SER A 111 16.35 3.75 -5.49
N PRO A 112 17.57 4.22 -5.15
CA PRO A 112 17.76 5.35 -4.22
C PRO A 112 17.06 6.64 -4.68
N MET A 113 16.94 6.85 -5.99
CA MET A 113 16.24 8.00 -6.56
C MET A 113 14.74 7.94 -6.22
N LEU A 114 14.10 6.79 -6.45
CA LEU A 114 12.69 6.60 -6.14
C LEU A 114 12.46 6.66 -4.63
N GLN A 115 13.34 6.04 -3.83
CA GLN A 115 13.29 6.16 -2.37
C GLN A 115 13.33 7.60 -1.89
N ARG A 116 14.12 8.48 -2.51
CA ARG A 116 14.16 9.90 -2.14
C ARG A 116 12.81 10.59 -2.34
N ILE A 117 12.05 10.21 -3.36
CA ILE A 117 10.71 10.73 -3.62
C ILE A 117 9.73 10.21 -2.55
N PHE A 118 9.80 8.93 -2.20
CA PHE A 118 8.83 8.31 -1.28
C PHE A 118 9.18 8.46 0.22
N ASN A 119 10.43 8.73 0.57
CA ASN A 119 10.88 8.92 1.96
C ASN A 119 10.89 10.38 2.43
N ASN A 120 10.32 11.30 1.64
CA ASN A 120 10.17 12.68 2.09
C ASN A 120 9.08 12.80 3.19
N ARG A 121 9.13 13.88 3.97
CA ARG A 121 8.20 14.08 5.11
C ARG A 121 6.73 14.10 4.70
N PHE A 122 6.43 14.67 3.54
CA PHE A 122 5.08 14.79 3.02
C PHE A 122 4.50 13.42 2.62
N THR A 123 5.25 12.64 1.84
CA THR A 123 4.83 11.29 1.43
C THR A 123 4.70 10.35 2.63
N GLN A 124 5.61 10.45 3.61
CA GLN A 124 5.47 9.69 4.87
C GLN A 124 4.24 10.11 5.67
N TYR A 125 3.88 11.39 5.68
CA TYR A 125 2.64 11.86 6.30
C TYR A 125 1.41 11.26 5.61
N LEU A 126 1.36 11.29 4.27
CA LEU A 126 0.29 10.64 3.51
C LEU A 126 0.22 9.14 3.80
N GLY A 127 1.37 8.47 3.93
CA GLY A 127 1.45 7.08 4.34
C GLY A 127 0.85 6.81 5.72
N LYS A 128 1.09 7.69 6.71
CA LYS A 128 0.52 7.56 8.07
C LYS A 128 -1.00 7.65 8.09
N ILE A 129 -1.59 8.57 7.33
CA ILE A 129 -3.05 8.74 7.26
C ILE A 129 -3.72 7.82 6.23
N SER A 130 -2.96 7.07 5.43
CA SER A 130 -3.48 6.30 4.28
C SER A 130 -4.59 5.31 4.65
N PHE A 131 -4.43 4.59 5.76
CA PHE A 131 -5.44 3.64 6.23
C PHE A 131 -6.73 4.34 6.66
N SER A 132 -6.60 5.40 7.46
CA SER A 132 -7.74 6.22 7.88
C SER A 132 -8.46 6.82 6.68
N LEU A 133 -7.70 7.35 5.72
CA LEU A 133 -8.20 7.90 4.46
C LEU A 133 -8.96 6.84 3.66
N TYR A 134 -8.41 5.64 3.54
CA TYR A 134 -9.09 4.53 2.88
C TYR A 134 -10.42 4.17 3.57
N LEU A 135 -10.54 4.30 4.89
CA LEU A 135 -11.83 4.05 5.55
C LEU A 135 -12.83 5.18 5.34
N VAL A 136 -12.40 6.44 5.42
CA VAL A 136 -13.33 7.58 5.43
C VAL A 136 -13.66 8.15 4.05
N HIS A 137 -12.87 7.85 3.00
CA HIS A 137 -13.06 8.46 1.68
C HIS A 137 -14.44 8.19 1.09
N GLY A 138 -14.94 6.94 1.16
CA GLY A 138 -16.26 6.60 0.64
C GLY A 138 -17.36 7.41 1.32
N PHE A 139 -17.33 7.48 2.65
CA PHE A 139 -18.29 8.30 3.42
C PHE A 139 -18.21 9.78 3.02
N MET A 140 -17.02 10.35 2.94
CA MET A 140 -16.81 11.75 2.53
C MET A 140 -17.29 12.04 1.12
N ILE A 141 -17.08 11.12 0.16
CA ILE A 141 -17.58 11.28 -1.20
C ILE A 141 -19.12 11.28 -1.18
N HIS A 142 -19.74 10.32 -0.49
CA HIS A 142 -21.19 10.21 -0.47
C HIS A 142 -21.87 11.38 0.26
N THR A 143 -21.32 11.87 1.37
CA THR A 143 -21.98 12.91 2.17
C THR A 143 -21.58 14.33 1.77
N LEU A 144 -20.29 14.58 1.51
CA LEU A 144 -19.80 15.92 1.25
C LEU A 144 -19.73 16.22 -0.24
N TYR A 145 -19.09 15.36 -1.03
CA TYR A 145 -18.88 15.63 -2.46
C TYR A 145 -20.18 15.71 -3.23
N TYR A 146 -21.07 14.72 -3.11
CA TYR A 146 -22.35 14.74 -3.83
C TYR A 146 -23.27 15.88 -3.39
N SER A 147 -23.16 16.35 -2.14
CA SER A 147 -23.92 17.51 -1.67
C SER A 147 -23.32 18.84 -2.14
N LEU A 148 -22.00 18.92 -2.28
CA LEU A 148 -21.28 20.11 -2.69
C LEU A 148 -21.36 20.35 -4.20
N LEU A 149 -21.36 19.28 -5.00
CA LEU A 149 -21.29 19.38 -6.46
C LEU A 149 -22.44 20.21 -7.08
N PRO A 150 -23.71 20.07 -6.67
CA PRO A 150 -24.79 20.95 -7.14
C PRO A 150 -24.60 22.42 -6.77
N VAL A 151 -24.05 22.70 -5.58
CA VAL A 151 -23.76 24.07 -5.14
C VAL A 151 -22.71 24.72 -6.02
N VAL A 152 -21.64 23.98 -6.34
CA VAL A 152 -20.58 24.46 -7.22
C VAL A 152 -21.10 24.64 -8.65
N TRP A 153 -21.93 23.71 -9.16
CA TRP A 153 -22.58 23.87 -10.46
C TRP A 153 -23.48 25.11 -10.54
N ASN A 154 -24.19 25.46 -9.47
CA ASN A 154 -24.99 26.68 -9.44
C ASN A 154 -24.14 27.97 -9.50
N ILE A 155 -22.88 27.91 -9.05
CA ILE A 155 -21.96 29.07 -9.05
C ILE A 155 -21.24 29.21 -10.39
N PHE A 156 -20.67 28.12 -10.91
CA PHE A 156 -19.82 28.14 -12.10
C PHE A 156 -20.56 27.79 -13.40
N GLY A 157 -21.79 27.28 -13.30
CA GLY A 157 -22.58 26.78 -14.41
C GLY A 157 -22.30 25.30 -14.72
N SER A 158 -23.22 24.67 -15.45
CA SER A 158 -23.15 23.26 -15.84
C SER A 158 -23.45 23.03 -17.31
N GLU A 159 -23.47 24.07 -18.14
CA GLU A 159 -23.93 23.97 -19.53
C GLU A 159 -22.80 23.54 -20.48
N THR A 160 -21.59 24.05 -20.26
CA THR A 160 -20.43 23.73 -21.09
C THR A 160 -19.53 22.66 -20.47
N HIS A 161 -18.76 21.95 -21.31
CA HIS A 161 -17.78 20.96 -20.84
C HIS A 161 -16.75 21.58 -19.88
N LEU A 162 -16.22 22.75 -20.23
CA LEU A 162 -15.26 23.46 -19.38
C LEU A 162 -15.86 23.83 -18.03
N GLN A 163 -17.11 24.30 -17.97
CA GLN A 163 -17.76 24.61 -16.70
C GLN A 163 -17.94 23.38 -15.82
N LYS A 164 -18.28 22.22 -16.41
CA LYS A 164 -18.37 20.95 -15.68
C LYS A 164 -17.01 20.50 -15.13
N GLU A 165 -15.95 20.59 -15.92
CA GLU A 165 -14.60 20.23 -15.50
C GLU A 165 -14.08 21.15 -14.39
N VAL A 166 -14.29 22.46 -14.52
CA VAL A 166 -13.94 23.44 -13.48
C VAL A 166 -14.71 23.15 -12.20
N SER A 167 -16.03 22.95 -12.29
CA SER A 167 -16.87 22.64 -11.13
C SER A 167 -16.44 21.34 -10.45
N PHE A 168 -16.14 20.31 -11.23
CA PHE A 168 -15.61 19.05 -10.75
C PHE A 168 -14.28 19.26 -10.01
N GLY A 169 -13.33 19.99 -10.61
CA GLY A 169 -12.03 20.26 -10.03
C GLY A 169 -12.11 21.06 -8.73
N VAL A 170 -12.97 22.08 -8.68
CA VAL A 170 -13.22 22.89 -7.48
C VAL A 170 -13.83 22.04 -6.37
N ALA A 171 -14.90 21.29 -6.65
CA ALA A 171 -15.54 20.42 -5.67
C ALA A 171 -14.56 19.35 -5.16
N LEU A 172 -13.79 18.73 -6.06
CA LEU A 172 -12.77 17.75 -5.70
C LEU A 172 -11.68 18.35 -4.83
N GLY A 173 -11.22 19.58 -5.13
CA GLY A 173 -10.21 20.29 -4.34
C GLY A 173 -10.69 20.56 -2.91
N ILE A 174 -11.91 21.09 -2.77
CA ILE A 174 -12.52 21.33 -1.47
C ILE A 174 -12.66 20.02 -0.69
N VAL A 175 -13.27 18.99 -1.29
CA VAL A 175 -13.46 17.70 -0.61
C VAL A 175 -12.13 17.04 -0.27
N SER A 176 -11.10 17.15 -1.09
CA SER A 176 -9.78 16.58 -0.79
C SER A 176 -9.14 17.19 0.46
N VAL A 177 -9.29 18.51 0.67
CA VAL A 177 -8.79 19.18 1.88
C VAL A 177 -9.53 18.66 3.12
N PHE A 178 -10.87 18.60 3.05
CA PHE A 178 -11.68 18.04 4.14
C PHE A 178 -11.37 16.57 4.38
N LEU A 179 -11.18 15.79 3.31
CA LEU A 179 -10.86 14.37 3.40
C LEU A 179 -9.53 14.14 4.12
N VAL A 180 -8.47 14.88 3.74
CA VAL A 180 -7.17 14.81 4.41
C VAL A 180 -7.29 15.18 5.89
N TRP A 181 -8.06 16.24 6.20
CA TRP A 181 -8.29 16.68 7.57
C TRP A 181 -9.06 15.64 8.41
N VAL A 182 -10.19 15.14 7.92
CA VAL A 182 -10.99 14.09 8.59
C VAL A 182 -10.17 12.83 8.77
N SER A 183 -9.35 12.46 7.78
CA SER A 183 -8.46 11.30 7.86
C SER A 183 -7.41 11.45 8.96
N ASP A 184 -6.78 12.63 9.10
CA ASP A 184 -5.82 12.89 10.18
C ASP A 184 -6.50 12.86 11.57
N VAL A 185 -7.70 13.42 11.67
CA VAL A 185 -8.51 13.36 12.91
C VAL A 185 -8.86 11.92 13.26
N PHE A 186 -9.35 11.15 12.28
CA PHE A 186 -9.71 9.74 12.47
C PHE A 186 -8.49 8.89 12.88
N MET A 187 -7.35 9.10 12.22
CA MET A 187 -6.08 8.46 12.58
C MET A 187 -5.74 8.70 14.05
N ARG A 188 -5.91 9.95 14.54
CA ARG A 188 -5.54 10.33 15.90
C ARG A 188 -6.50 9.85 16.96
N LEU A 189 -7.80 9.90 16.68
CA LEU A 189 -8.84 9.62 17.66
C LEU A 189 -9.28 8.16 17.68
N VAL A 190 -9.14 7.44 16.56
CA VAL A 190 -9.64 6.06 16.41
C VAL A 190 -8.50 5.08 16.19
N ASP A 191 -7.69 5.28 15.14
CA ASP A 191 -6.69 4.26 14.76
C ASP A 191 -5.57 4.12 15.80
N MET A 192 -4.95 5.23 16.21
CA MET A 192 -3.86 5.19 17.18
C MET A 192 -4.29 4.60 18.54
N PRO A 193 -5.44 5.00 19.14
CA PRO A 193 -5.93 4.38 20.36
C PRO A 193 -6.27 2.90 20.19
N SER A 194 -6.84 2.50 19.05
CA SER A 194 -7.17 1.09 18.76
C SER A 194 -5.92 0.21 18.72
N VAL A 195 -4.84 0.68 18.08
CA VAL A 195 -3.55 -0.04 18.07
C VAL A 195 -2.95 -0.13 19.48
N LYS A 196 -3.04 0.93 20.28
CA LYS A 196 -2.56 0.92 21.68
C LYS A 196 -3.35 -0.08 22.53
N PHE A 197 -4.67 -0.12 22.35
CA PHE A 197 -5.54 -1.08 23.03
C PHE A 197 -5.20 -2.52 22.65
N ALA A 198 -5.00 -2.80 21.36
CA ALA A 198 -4.60 -4.13 20.88
C ALA A 198 -3.26 -4.58 21.49
N ARG A 199 -2.25 -3.71 21.52
CA ARG A 199 -0.94 -4.00 22.15
C ARG A 199 -1.05 -4.22 23.67
N TRP A 200 -1.90 -3.46 24.34
CA TRP A 200 -2.17 -3.65 25.76
C TRP A 200 -2.81 -5.03 26.04
N LEU A 201 -3.80 -5.42 25.24
CA LEU A 201 -4.42 -6.73 25.32
C LEU A 201 -3.42 -7.86 25.06
N GLU A 202 -2.61 -7.73 24.00
CA GLU A 202 -1.54 -8.68 23.67
C GLU A 202 -0.59 -8.89 24.86
N GLY A 203 -0.14 -7.79 25.49
CA GLY A 203 0.73 -7.85 26.66
C GLY A 203 0.09 -8.60 27.84
N LYS A 204 -1.21 -8.43 28.08
CA LYS A 204 -1.94 -9.16 29.13
C LYS A 204 -2.06 -10.67 28.83
N CYS A 205 -2.35 -11.03 27.58
CA CYS A 205 -2.46 -12.42 27.15
C CYS A 205 -1.10 -13.13 27.20
N MET A 206 -0.04 -12.47 26.73
CA MET A 206 1.31 -13.05 26.75
C MET A 206 1.89 -13.15 28.17
N ALA A 207 1.62 -12.17 29.05
CA ALA A 207 2.02 -12.25 30.45
C ALA A 207 1.38 -13.45 31.16
N LYS A 208 0.09 -13.70 30.89
CA LYS A 208 -0.64 -14.88 31.39
C LYS A 208 -0.10 -16.19 30.80
N ALA A 209 0.26 -16.22 29.52
CA ALA A 209 0.87 -17.39 28.88
C ALA A 209 2.27 -17.72 29.45
N LYS A 210 3.01 -16.70 29.90
CA LYS A 210 4.32 -16.89 30.54
C LYS A 210 4.18 -17.43 31.97
N SER A 211 3.20 -16.95 32.75
CA SER A 211 2.93 -17.49 34.09
C SER A 211 2.44 -18.94 34.08
N THR A 212 1.73 -19.36 33.02
CA THR A 212 1.26 -20.76 32.88
C THR A 212 2.35 -21.73 32.40
N LYS A 213 3.43 -21.25 31.77
CA LYS A 213 4.56 -22.11 31.34
C LYS A 213 5.64 -22.30 32.40
N GLU A 214 5.63 -21.53 33.49
CA GLU A 214 6.64 -21.59 34.56
C GLU A 214 6.28 -22.50 35.75
N GLU A 215 5.15 -23.20 35.74
CA GLU A 215 4.89 -24.30 36.68
C GLU A 215 5.25 -25.65 36.04
N PRO A 216 6.46 -26.20 36.31
CA PRO A 216 6.75 -27.55 35.90
C PRO A 216 5.99 -28.55 36.79
N ALA A 217 5.29 -29.49 36.16
CA ALA A 217 4.36 -30.46 36.75
C ALA A 217 4.93 -31.41 37.82
N TRP A 218 6.19 -31.26 38.23
CA TRP A 218 6.84 -32.12 39.24
C TRP A 218 6.74 -31.57 40.67
N ARG A 219 6.23 -30.35 40.89
CA ARG A 219 6.02 -29.82 42.25
C ARG A 219 4.79 -30.35 42.97
N GLU A 220 3.79 -30.86 42.24
CA GLU A 220 2.58 -31.43 42.87
C GLU A 220 2.80 -32.88 43.38
N SER A 221 3.79 -33.61 42.87
CA SER A 221 4.12 -34.97 43.34
C SER A 221 5.01 -35.00 44.58
N SER A 222 5.56 -33.87 45.01
CA SER A 222 6.44 -33.78 46.20
C SER A 222 5.68 -33.34 47.48
N ALA A 223 4.38 -33.11 47.39
CA ALA A 223 3.52 -32.70 48.51
C ALA A 223 2.63 -33.85 49.06
N MET A 224 2.81 -35.08 48.54
CA MET A 224 2.11 -36.29 49.01
C MET A 224 3.09 -37.39 49.47
N VAL A 225 4.09 -37.02 50.27
CA VAL A 225 4.89 -37.93 51.10
C VAL A 225 4.94 -37.34 52.51
#